data_AF-A0A2H0WF24-F1
#
_entry.id   AF-A0A2H0WF24-F1
#
_cell.length_a   1.000
_cell.length_b   1.000
_cell.length_c   1.000
_cell.angle_alpha   90.00
_cell.angle_beta   90.00
_cell.angle_gamma   90.00
#
_symmetry.space_group_name_H-M   'P 1'
#
loop_
_entity.id
_entity.type
_entity.pdbx_description
1 polymer ?
#
loop_
_entity_poly.entity_id
_entity_poly.type
_entity_poly.pdbx_seq_one_letter_code
_entity_poly.pdbx_strand_id
1 'polypeptide(L)'
;MKKIFCGICLTLLLSSHAWAGDEYEKTVTVETLAKTSSSWDGSALPNYSTGVPEVTVLRIVIPPKVKLPVHKHPVINAGVLIKGELTVVR
;
A
#
# COMPACT_ATOMS: atom_id res chain seq x y z
N MET A 1 36.61 -33.30 28.51
CA MET A 1 35.19 -33.40 28.10
C MET A 1 34.42 -32.09 28.30
N LYS A 2 34.47 -31.46 29.48
CA LYS A 2 33.74 -30.20 29.78
C LYS A 2 34.08 -29.01 28.86
N LYS A 3 35.36 -28.87 28.46
CA LYS A 3 35.82 -27.83 27.52
C LYS A 3 35.32 -28.02 26.08
N ILE A 4 35.18 -29.28 25.64
CA ILE A 4 34.64 -29.64 24.32
C ILE A 4 33.13 -29.36 24.29
N PHE A 5 32.43 -29.67 25.38
CA PHE A 5 31.01 -29.36 25.53
C PHE A 5 30.74 -27.84 25.53
N CYS A 6 31.61 -27.06 26.19
CA CYS A 6 31.54 -25.59 26.16
C CYS A 6 31.78 -25.02 24.75
N GLY A 7 32.74 -25.58 24.01
CA GLY A 7 33.03 -25.17 22.64
C GLY A 7 31.87 -25.43 21.67
N ILE A 8 31.20 -26.58 21.78
CA ILE A 8 30.02 -26.92 20.97
C ILE A 8 28.82 -26.01 21.30
N CYS A 9 28.64 -25.66 22.58
CA CYS A 9 27.59 -24.73 23.00
C CYS A 9 27.82 -23.31 22.42
N LEU A 10 29.08 -22.88 22.35
CA LEU A 10 29.44 -21.55 21.84
C LEU A 10 29.24 -21.44 20.30
N THR A 11 29.50 -22.52 19.55
CA THR A 11 29.25 -22.54 18.10
C THR A 11 27.77 -22.61 17.73
N LEU A 12 26.95 -23.27 18.55
CA LEU A 12 25.48 -23.29 18.39
C LEU A 12 24.83 -21.92 18.67
N LEU A 13 25.40 -21.11 19.58
CA LEU A 13 24.90 -19.75 19.85
C LEU A 13 25.21 -18.76 18.70
N LEU A 14 26.34 -18.94 18.01
CA LEU A 14 26.78 -18.06 16.92
C LEU A 14 26.10 -18.32 15.57
N SER A 15 25.45 -19.48 15.39
CA SER A 15 24.77 -19.87 14.15
C SER A 15 23.35 -19.28 14.00
N SER A 16 22.92 -18.45 14.95
CA SER A 16 21.61 -17.77 14.94
C SER A 16 21.57 -16.48 14.11
N HIS A 17 22.50 -16.29 13.18
CA HIS A 17 22.37 -15.24 12.16
C HIS A 17 21.52 -15.78 11.01
N ALA A 18 20.25 -16.04 11.30
CA ALA A 18 19.27 -16.12 10.23
C ALA A 18 19.28 -14.74 9.56
N TRP A 19 19.78 -14.68 8.32
CA TRP A 19 19.54 -13.54 7.46
C TRP A 19 18.02 -13.48 7.27
N ALA A 20 17.35 -12.63 8.05
CA ALA A 20 16.06 -12.10 7.66
C ALA A 20 16.35 -11.27 6.41
N GLY A 21 16.31 -11.93 5.25
CA GLY A 21 16.39 -11.24 3.96
C GLY A 21 15.31 -10.19 3.97
N ASP A 22 15.70 -8.96 3.61
CA ASP A 22 14.88 -7.76 3.67
C ASP A 22 13.42 -8.10 3.34
N GLU A 23 12.52 -7.93 4.31
CA GLU A 23 11.10 -7.88 3.99
C GLU A 23 10.97 -6.77 2.96
N TYR A 24 10.79 -7.14 1.70
CA TYR A 24 10.52 -6.23 0.60
C TYR A 24 9.45 -5.27 1.13
N GLU A 25 9.84 -4.02 1.39
CA GLU A 25 9.01 -3.07 2.10
C GLU A 25 7.68 -3.05 1.36
N LYS A 26 6.62 -3.58 2.00
CA LYS A 26 5.32 -3.77 1.37
C LYS A 26 4.63 -2.41 1.31
N THR A 27 5.22 -1.51 0.55
CA THR A 27 4.81 -0.13 0.46
C THR A 27 3.68 -0.05 -0.54
N VAL A 28 2.58 0.55 -0.09
CA VAL A 28 1.45 0.91 -0.96
C VAL A 28 1.94 1.97 -1.92
N THR A 29 1.81 1.73 -3.22
CA THR A 29 2.15 2.75 -4.23
C THR A 29 0.89 3.42 -4.73
N VAL A 30 1.00 4.74 -4.97
CA VAL A 30 -0.09 5.57 -5.47
C VAL A 30 0.45 6.39 -6.63
N GLU A 31 -0.23 6.29 -7.77
CA GLU A 31 0.11 7.03 -8.97
C GLU A 31 -1.10 7.82 -9.46
N THR A 32 -0.90 9.11 -9.71
CA THR A 32 -1.93 9.96 -10.30
C THR A 32 -1.94 9.76 -11.81
N LEU A 33 -3.02 9.20 -12.33
CA LEU A 33 -3.21 9.00 -13.77
C LEU A 33 -3.80 10.24 -14.45
N ALA A 34 -4.70 10.93 -13.75
CA ALA A 34 -5.32 12.16 -14.22
C ALA A 34 -5.69 13.04 -13.03
N LYS A 35 -5.61 14.35 -13.23
CA LYS A 35 -6.08 15.38 -12.31
C LYS A 35 -6.56 16.55 -13.15
N THR A 36 -7.87 16.76 -13.22
CA THR A 36 -8.45 17.66 -14.22
C THR A 36 -9.80 18.23 -13.79
N SER A 37 -10.10 19.43 -14.28
CA SER A 37 -11.41 20.07 -14.21
C SER A 37 -12.21 19.94 -15.52
N SER A 38 -11.72 19.13 -16.46
CA SER A 38 -12.40 18.84 -17.74
C SER A 38 -12.98 17.43 -17.75
N SER A 39 -14.13 17.29 -18.40
CA SER A 39 -14.75 16.03 -18.76
C SER A 39 -13.94 15.30 -19.85
N TRP A 40 -14.32 14.05 -20.11
CA TRP A 40 -13.67 13.17 -21.09
C TRP A 40 -13.71 13.71 -22.53
N ASP A 41 -14.67 14.59 -22.84
CA ASP A 41 -14.86 15.25 -24.13
C ASP A 41 -14.19 16.64 -24.21
N GLY A 42 -13.46 17.04 -23.17
CA GLY A 42 -12.78 18.34 -23.08
C GLY A 42 -13.66 19.49 -22.57
N SER A 43 -14.97 19.28 -22.38
CA SER A 43 -15.83 20.27 -21.74
C SER A 43 -15.45 20.48 -20.26
N ALA A 44 -15.82 21.60 -19.66
CA ALA A 44 -15.64 21.79 -18.22
C ALA A 44 -16.53 20.81 -17.43
N LEU A 45 -16.04 20.31 -16.29
CA LEU A 45 -16.84 19.49 -15.40
C LEU A 45 -18.07 20.28 -14.90
N PRO A 46 -19.23 19.61 -14.70
CA PRO A 46 -20.42 20.27 -14.18
C PRO A 46 -20.18 20.76 -12.75
N ASN A 47 -20.85 21.87 -12.38
CA ASN A 47 -20.75 22.42 -11.04
C ASN A 47 -21.06 21.36 -9.97
N TYR A 48 -20.16 21.24 -9.00
CA TYR A 48 -20.31 20.37 -7.85
C TYR A 48 -19.99 21.15 -6.58
N SER A 49 -21.02 21.44 -5.78
CA SER A 49 -20.91 22.30 -4.59
C SER A 49 -20.30 23.67 -4.93
N THR A 50 -19.58 24.27 -3.98
CA THR A 50 -18.87 25.54 -4.15
C THR A 50 -17.44 25.31 -4.66
N GLY A 51 -17.03 26.04 -5.70
CA GLY A 51 -15.67 26.02 -6.24
C GLY A 51 -15.56 25.35 -7.61
N VAL A 52 -14.34 25.26 -8.14
CA VAL A 52 -14.07 24.57 -9.41
C VAL A 52 -13.97 23.06 -9.14
N PRO A 53 -14.83 22.24 -9.73
CA PRO A 53 -14.77 20.79 -9.57
C PRO A 53 -13.47 20.21 -10.15
N GLU A 54 -12.95 19.17 -9.52
CA GLU A 54 -11.77 18.45 -9.97
C GLU A 54 -11.98 16.95 -9.79
N VAL A 55 -11.67 16.17 -10.83
CA VAL A 55 -11.61 14.72 -10.77
C VAL A 55 -10.15 14.30 -10.75
N THR A 56 -9.79 13.47 -9.77
CA THR A 56 -8.48 12.80 -9.69
C THR A 56 -8.67 11.30 -9.88
N VAL A 57 -7.92 10.72 -10.81
CA VAL A 57 -7.87 9.27 -11.04
C VAL A 57 -6.54 8.74 -10.52
N LEU A 58 -6.61 7.77 -9.62
CA LEU A 58 -5.45 7.16 -8.99
C LEU A 58 -5.34 5.69 -9.37
N ARG A 59 -4.12 5.23 -9.66
CA ARG A 59 -3.75 3.81 -9.67
C ARG A 59 -3.04 3.49 -8.36
N ILE A 60 -3.63 2.61 -7.58
CA ILE A 60 -3.13 2.22 -6.26
C ILE A 60 -2.75 0.75 -6.30
N VAL A 61 -1.54 0.41 -5.86
CA VAL A 61 -1.11 -0.98 -5.67
C VAL A 61 -0.95 -1.23 -4.18
N ILE A 62 -1.76 -2.14 -3.65
CA ILE A 62 -1.72 -2.59 -2.27
C ILE A 62 -1.09 -3.99 -2.26
N PRO A 63 0.09 -4.18 -1.63
CA PRO A 63 0.69 -5.50 -1.54
C PRO A 63 -0.19 -6.49 -0.77
N PRO A 64 -0.09 -7.80 -1.05
CA PRO A 64 -0.88 -8.81 -0.34
C PRO A 64 -0.67 -8.75 1.18
N LYS A 65 -1.79 -8.88 1.91
CA LYS A 65 -1.87 -8.87 3.38
C LYS A 65 -1.57 -7.52 4.04
N VAL A 66 -1.52 -6.43 3.28
CA VAL A 66 -1.42 -5.07 3.83
C VAL A 66 -2.81 -4.54 4.19
N LYS A 67 -2.93 -3.95 5.38
CA LYS A 67 -4.13 -3.22 5.83
C LYS A 67 -3.85 -1.72 5.78
N LEU A 68 -4.68 -0.98 5.06
CA LEU A 68 -4.60 0.48 5.05
C LEU A 68 -5.09 1.07 6.38
N PRO A 69 -4.55 2.22 6.81
CA PRO A 69 -5.10 2.97 7.93
C PRO A 69 -6.56 3.34 7.71
N VAL A 70 -7.34 3.37 8.79
CA VAL A 70 -8.73 3.85 8.75
C VAL A 70 -8.74 5.33 8.35
N HIS A 71 -9.58 5.68 7.40
CA HIS A 71 -9.72 7.05 6.90
C HIS A 71 -11.16 7.34 6.51
N LYS A 72 -11.47 8.62 6.27
CA LYS A 72 -12.80 9.09 5.85
C LYS A 72 -12.74 9.65 4.44
N HIS A 73 -13.82 9.50 3.70
CA HIS A 73 -14.01 10.13 2.40
C HIS A 73 -14.96 11.33 2.56
N PRO A 74 -14.44 12.57 2.59
CA PRO A 74 -15.27 13.76 2.73
C PRO A 74 -16.06 14.08 1.46
N VAL A 75 -15.70 13.44 0.34
CA VAL A 75 -16.35 13.54 -0.97
C VAL A 75 -16.50 12.15 -1.58
N ILE A 76 -17.37 12.01 -2.58
CA ILE A 76 -17.62 10.75 -3.26
C ILE A 76 -16.33 10.22 -3.92
N ASN A 77 -16.12 8.92 -3.85
CA ASN A 77 -15.11 8.21 -4.62
C ASN A 77 -15.70 6.92 -5.19
N ALA A 78 -15.01 6.36 -6.19
CA ALA A 78 -15.29 5.05 -6.73
C ALA A 78 -13.97 4.33 -6.96
N GLY A 79 -13.96 3.01 -6.73
CA GLY A 79 -12.80 2.16 -6.96
C GLY A 79 -13.18 1.00 -7.87
N VAL A 80 -12.28 0.65 -8.80
CA VAL A 80 -12.41 -0.54 -9.65
C VAL A 80 -11.25 -1.47 -9.34
N LEU A 81 -11.54 -2.69 -8.89
CA LEU A 81 -10.52 -3.70 -8.60
C LEU A 81 -10.09 -4.36 -9.91
N ILE A 82 -8.86 -4.07 -10.35
CA ILE A 82 -8.32 -4.59 -11.61
C ILE A 82 -7.64 -5.97 -11.42
N LYS A 83 -7.07 -6.23 -10.24
CA LYS A 83 -6.36 -7.48 -9.93
C LYS A 83 -6.34 -7.78 -8.43
N GLY A 84 -6.51 -9.05 -8.06
CA GLY A 84 -6.41 -9.54 -6.69
C GLY A 84 -7.76 -9.57 -5.97
N GLU A 85 -7.72 -9.44 -4.65
CA GLU A 85 -8.89 -9.40 -3.78
C GLU A 85 -8.74 -8.26 -2.77
N LEU A 86 -9.84 -7.58 -2.46
CA LEU A 86 -9.88 -6.49 -1.50
C LEU A 86 -11.09 -6.66 -0.59
N THR A 87 -10.86 -6.69 0.73
CA THR A 87 -11.93 -6.56 1.72
C THR A 87 -12.05 -5.10 2.13
N VAL A 88 -13.23 -4.52 1.92
CA VAL A 88 -13.54 -3.17 2.40
C VAL A 88 -14.29 -3.27 3.72
N VAL A 89 -13.77 -2.60 4.75
CA VAL A 89 -14.35 -2.55 6.10
C VAL A 89 -14.73 -1.11 6.45
N ARG A 90 -15.78 -0.93 7.24
CA ARG A 90 -16.30 0.38 7.67
C ARG A 90 -15.84 0.71 9.09
#